data_AF-F0SU22-F1
#
_entry.id   AF-F0SU22-F1
#
_cell.length_a   1.000
_cell.length_b   1.000
_cell.length_c   1.000
_cell.angle_alpha   90.00
_cell.angle_beta   90.00
_cell.angle_gamma   90.00
#
_symmetry.space_group_name_H-M   'P 1'
#
loop_
_entity.id
_entity.type
_entity.pdbx_description
1 polymer ?
#
loop_
_entity_poly.entity_id
_entity_poly.type
_entity_poly.pdbx_seq_one_letter_code
_entity_poly.pdbx_strand_id
1 'polypeptide(L)'
;MSCIYREKIKDYLEEKLPPKEMETMEKHLESCAECQAELDKYLDPKLSLEVKPPDVEDEVLVRKIKARIKGMRRIILYGLLGFILGLFSRFYTLDEFLLTKAMMALPYKLAEFVLGIFFSGNVVLSGDRMYYYYQGGMGFFPYHPLLDFLATTVTPAIIASFMAVMIGYFLSDKRVFRRQNILKFLVTWFIIFLVWTGTLYGTYNHALGKINNLEGIKALTVYTAEKNSTSWLIRIDQDAFRDEKYTKLVAIISEAEKVTAKIYPQAKNGYEMLVSFSGGGTIPIYLDRDSGEMIVKNGSAYLIPPEKLEYINGVLGGKKND
;
A
#
# COMPACT_ATOMS: atom_id res chain seq x y z
N MET A 1 -33.63 -51.97 -35.57
CA MET A 1 -34.57 -51.20 -36.42
C MET A 1 -34.32 -49.74 -36.08
N SER A 2 -34.02 -48.88 -37.06
CA SER A 2 -33.76 -47.46 -36.78
C SER A 2 -35.03 -46.79 -36.27
N CYS A 3 -34.94 -46.07 -35.15
CA CYS A 3 -36.07 -45.32 -34.62
C CYS A 3 -36.60 -44.30 -35.64
N ILE A 4 -37.91 -44.27 -35.86
CA ILE A 4 -38.60 -43.38 -36.82
C ILE A 4 -38.41 -41.90 -36.43
N TYR A 5 -38.24 -41.62 -35.14
CA TYR A 5 -38.09 -40.26 -34.61
C TYR A 5 -36.68 -39.66 -34.82
N ARG A 6 -35.72 -40.49 -35.24
CA ARG A 6 -34.33 -40.10 -35.53
C ARG A 6 -34.22 -38.94 -36.52
N GLU A 7 -35.01 -38.98 -37.59
CA GLU A 7 -35.01 -37.94 -38.64
C GLU A 7 -35.63 -36.62 -38.16
N LYS A 8 -36.46 -36.65 -37.10
CA LYS A 8 -37.17 -35.49 -36.56
C LYS A 8 -36.41 -34.76 -35.44
N ILE A 9 -35.27 -35.28 -34.97
CA ILE A 9 -34.47 -34.67 -33.88
C ILE A 9 -33.97 -33.28 -34.27
N LYS A 10 -33.58 -33.08 -35.54
CA LYS A 10 -33.09 -31.78 -36.02
C LYS A 10 -34.22 -30.73 -36.10
N ASP A 11 -35.39 -31.14 -36.58
CA ASP A 11 -36.56 -30.26 -36.65
C ASP A 11 -37.13 -29.93 -35.25
N TYR A 12 -36.96 -30.84 -34.28
CA TYR A 12 -37.23 -30.59 -32.87
C TYR A 12 -36.30 -29.52 -32.27
N LEU A 13 -34.98 -29.63 -32.50
CA LEU A 13 -33.99 -28.64 -32.04
C LEU A 13 -34.16 -27.25 -32.68
N GLU A 14 -34.66 -27.19 -33.91
CA GLU A 14 -34.92 -25.93 -34.64
C GLU A 14 -36.36 -25.40 -34.45
N GLU A 15 -37.15 -25.98 -33.55
CA GLU A 15 -38.56 -25.62 -33.25
C GLU A 15 -39.49 -25.59 -34.48
N LYS A 16 -39.21 -26.43 -35.48
CA LYS A 16 -40.00 -26.50 -36.73
C LYS A 16 -41.17 -27.47 -36.66
N LEU A 17 -41.26 -28.26 -35.59
CA LEU A 17 -42.32 -29.25 -35.41
C LEU A 17 -43.61 -28.62 -34.88
N PRO A 18 -44.80 -29.09 -35.33
CA PRO A 18 -46.07 -28.70 -34.74
C PRO A 18 -46.13 -28.98 -33.23
N PRO A 19 -46.88 -28.20 -32.43
CA PRO A 19 -46.90 -28.32 -30.96
C PRO A 19 -47.23 -29.73 -30.43
N LYS A 20 -48.13 -30.45 -31.11
CA LYS A 20 -48.50 -31.84 -30.77
C LYS A 20 -47.38 -32.85 -31.07
N GLU A 21 -46.56 -32.57 -32.08
CA GLU A 21 -45.41 -33.40 -32.44
C GLU A 21 -44.21 -33.15 -31.51
N MET A 22 -44.08 -31.93 -30.97
CA MET A 22 -43.08 -31.63 -29.94
C MET A 22 -43.35 -32.39 -28.63
N GLU A 23 -44.58 -32.38 -28.14
CA GLU A 23 -44.94 -33.08 -26.90
C GLU A 23 -44.80 -34.62 -27.01
N THR A 24 -45.02 -35.17 -28.21
CA THR A 24 -44.80 -36.60 -28.48
C THR A 24 -43.33 -36.95 -28.65
N MET A 25 -42.53 -36.04 -29.21
CA MET A 25 -41.06 -36.14 -29.26
C MET A 25 -40.45 -36.12 -27.86
N GLU A 26 -40.89 -35.24 -26.95
CA GLU A 26 -40.38 -35.17 -25.58
C GLU A 26 -40.59 -36.48 -24.82
N LYS A 27 -41.82 -37.03 -24.86
CA LYS A 27 -42.14 -38.32 -24.25
C LYS A 27 -41.33 -39.48 -24.86
N HIS A 28 -41.00 -39.38 -26.13
CA HIS A 28 -40.18 -40.39 -26.81
C HIS A 28 -38.69 -40.27 -26.44
N LEU A 29 -38.16 -39.05 -26.35
CA LEU A 29 -36.77 -38.80 -25.95
C LEU A 29 -36.47 -39.27 -24.51
N GLU A 30 -37.46 -39.23 -23.62
CA GLU A 30 -37.34 -39.77 -22.25
C GLU A 30 -37.22 -41.30 -22.19
N SER A 31 -37.63 -42.02 -23.23
CA SER A 31 -37.73 -43.49 -23.22
C SER A 31 -36.82 -44.19 -24.24
N CYS A 32 -36.26 -43.46 -25.22
CA CYS A 32 -35.46 -44.02 -26.30
C CYS A 32 -33.98 -43.64 -26.20
N ALA A 33 -33.16 -44.60 -25.73
CA ALA A 33 -31.72 -44.41 -25.58
C ALA A 33 -30.99 -44.09 -26.89
N GLU A 34 -31.49 -44.56 -28.04
CA GLU A 34 -30.90 -44.26 -29.36
C GLU A 34 -31.11 -42.79 -29.76
N CYS A 35 -32.32 -42.25 -29.53
CA CYS A 35 -32.62 -40.86 -29.84
C CYS A 35 -31.98 -39.90 -28.84
N GLN A 36 -31.82 -40.32 -27.58
CA GLN A 36 -31.12 -39.54 -26.56
C GLN A 36 -29.61 -39.45 -26.85
N ALA A 37 -28.97 -40.56 -27.25
CA ALA A 37 -27.56 -40.55 -27.67
C ALA A 37 -27.31 -39.71 -28.94
N GLU A 38 -28.31 -39.56 -29.79
CA GLU A 38 -28.22 -38.71 -30.99
C GLU A 38 -28.50 -37.24 -30.71
N LEU A 39 -29.43 -36.94 -29.80
CA LEU A 39 -29.62 -35.62 -29.23
C LEU A 39 -28.33 -35.14 -28.54
N ASP A 40 -27.70 -36.00 -27.74
CA ASP A 40 -26.42 -35.71 -27.08
C ASP A 40 -25.30 -35.42 -28.07
N LYS A 41 -25.28 -36.06 -29.25
CA LYS A 41 -24.33 -35.72 -30.33
C LYS A 41 -24.52 -34.31 -30.89
N TYR A 42 -25.76 -33.82 -30.96
CA TYR A 42 -26.06 -32.45 -31.38
C TYR A 42 -25.80 -31.43 -30.26
N LEU A 43 -25.87 -31.85 -29.00
CA LEU A 43 -25.60 -31.02 -27.82
C LEU A 43 -24.12 -31.04 -27.34
N ASP A 44 -23.32 -32.00 -27.81
CA ASP A 44 -21.89 -32.12 -27.48
C ASP A 44 -21.14 -30.84 -27.96
N PRO A 45 -20.35 -30.14 -27.11
CA PRO A 45 -19.82 -28.81 -27.39
C PRO A 45 -18.75 -28.76 -28.50
N LYS A 46 -18.47 -29.90 -29.15
CA LYS A 46 -17.67 -29.99 -30.37
C LYS A 46 -18.43 -29.52 -31.62
N LEU A 47 -19.56 -28.84 -31.44
CA LEU A 47 -20.03 -27.88 -32.43
C LEU A 47 -18.93 -26.83 -32.62
N SER A 48 -18.05 -27.06 -33.60
CA SER A 48 -17.34 -25.97 -34.24
C SER A 48 -18.43 -25.09 -34.82
N LEU A 49 -18.87 -24.11 -34.03
CA LEU A 49 -19.52 -22.93 -34.57
C LEU A 49 -18.54 -22.46 -35.63
N GLU A 50 -18.89 -22.64 -36.90
CA GLU A 50 -18.38 -21.76 -37.92
C GLU A 50 -18.77 -20.38 -37.44
N VAL A 51 -17.84 -19.73 -36.73
CA VAL A 51 -17.87 -18.32 -36.46
C VAL A 51 -17.75 -17.71 -37.85
N LYS A 52 -18.86 -17.62 -38.58
CA LYS A 52 -18.95 -16.72 -39.70
C LYS A 52 -18.59 -15.37 -39.10
N PRO A 53 -17.46 -14.78 -39.49
CA PRO A 53 -17.13 -13.44 -39.03
C PRO A 53 -18.37 -12.61 -39.34
N PRO A 54 -18.97 -11.94 -38.35
CA PRO A 54 -20.16 -11.17 -38.61
C PRO A 54 -19.78 -10.17 -39.69
N ASP A 55 -20.56 -10.15 -40.78
CA ASP A 55 -20.44 -9.17 -41.86
C ASP A 55 -20.88 -7.82 -41.30
N VAL A 56 -20.00 -7.23 -40.49
CA VAL A 56 -20.17 -5.92 -39.89
C VAL A 56 -19.45 -4.98 -40.83
N GLU A 57 -20.20 -4.10 -41.48
CA GLU A 57 -19.64 -3.02 -42.29
C GLU A 57 -18.45 -2.37 -41.56
N ASP A 58 -17.31 -2.29 -42.24
CA ASP A 58 -16.05 -1.80 -41.67
C ASP A 58 -16.22 -0.44 -40.99
N GLU A 59 -17.15 0.40 -41.46
CA GLU A 59 -17.50 1.68 -40.84
C GLU A 59 -18.05 1.54 -39.40
N VAL A 60 -18.88 0.53 -39.13
CA VAL A 60 -19.44 0.27 -37.79
C VAL A 60 -18.35 -0.26 -36.85
N LEU A 61 -17.45 -1.10 -37.35
CA LEU A 61 -16.27 -1.58 -36.63
C LEU A 61 -15.31 -0.42 -36.29
N VAL A 62 -14.96 0.40 -37.28
CA VAL A 62 -14.12 1.60 -37.09
C VAL A 62 -14.76 2.57 -36.11
N ARG A 63 -16.08 2.78 -36.17
CA ARG A 63 -16.79 3.66 -35.23
C ARG A 63 -16.77 3.11 -33.80
N LYS A 64 -16.96 1.80 -33.61
CA LYS A 64 -16.84 1.13 -32.31
C LYS A 64 -15.40 1.21 -31.77
N ILE A 65 -14.39 0.98 -32.61
CA ILE A 65 -12.97 1.09 -32.24
C ILE A 65 -12.61 2.53 -31.86
N LYS A 66 -12.99 3.53 -32.67
CA LYS A 66 -12.79 4.96 -32.37
C LYS A 66 -13.49 5.36 -31.06
N ALA A 67 -14.71 4.89 -30.82
CA ALA A 67 -15.43 5.14 -29.58
C ALA A 67 -14.73 4.50 -28.36
N ARG A 68 -14.22 3.26 -28.51
CA ARG A 68 -13.45 2.57 -27.46
C ARG A 68 -12.13 3.29 -27.14
N ILE A 69 -11.37 3.71 -28.17
CA ILE A 69 -10.12 4.47 -28.00
C ILE A 69 -10.41 5.81 -27.31
N LYS A 70 -11.47 6.51 -27.73
CA LYS A 70 -11.88 7.79 -27.12
C LYS A 70 -12.29 7.61 -25.66
N GLY A 71 -13.04 6.56 -25.34
CA GLY A 71 -13.42 6.21 -23.97
C GLY A 71 -12.22 5.87 -23.09
N MET A 72 -11.28 5.07 -23.61
CA MET A 72 -10.06 4.70 -22.89
C MET A 72 -9.14 5.89 -22.64
N ARG A 73 -8.95 6.78 -23.63
CA ARG A 73 -8.19 8.04 -23.45
C ARG A 73 -8.80 8.92 -22.36
N ARG A 74 -10.13 9.02 -22.30
CA ARG A 74 -10.83 9.80 -21.27
C ARG A 74 -10.60 9.22 -19.87
N ILE A 75 -10.66 7.89 -19.71
CA ILE A 75 -10.36 7.21 -18.44
C ILE A 75 -8.93 7.49 -18.00
N ILE A 76 -7.96 7.34 -18.91
CA ILE A 76 -6.54 7.61 -18.62
C ILE A 76 -6.35 9.08 -18.20
N LEU A 77 -6.96 10.01 -18.93
CA LEU A 77 -6.86 11.44 -18.63
C LEU A 77 -7.45 11.77 -17.25
N TYR A 78 -8.63 11.25 -16.91
CA TYR A 78 -9.21 11.45 -15.59
C TYR A 78 -8.39 10.78 -14.48
N GLY A 79 -7.84 9.59 -14.74
CA GLY A 79 -6.95 8.91 -13.80
C GLY A 79 -5.69 9.72 -13.50
N LEU A 80 -5.06 10.29 -14.55
CA LEU A 80 -3.88 11.16 -14.41
C LEU A 80 -4.22 12.47 -13.71
N LEU A 81 -5.32 13.13 -14.08
CA LEU A 81 -5.76 14.36 -13.42
C LEU A 81 -6.08 14.12 -11.94
N GLY A 82 -6.77 13.02 -11.63
CA GLY A 82 -7.03 12.59 -10.25
C GLY A 82 -5.72 12.31 -9.51
N PHE A 83 -4.75 11.65 -10.16
CA PHE A 83 -3.47 11.35 -9.54
C PHE A 83 -2.74 12.63 -9.14
N ILE A 84 -2.62 13.57 -10.08
CA ILE A 84 -1.98 14.87 -9.86
C ILE A 84 -2.70 15.62 -8.74
N LEU A 85 -4.04 15.69 -8.78
CA LEU A 85 -4.82 16.34 -7.72
C LEU A 85 -4.54 15.72 -6.34
N GLY A 86 -4.50 14.40 -6.26
CA GLY A 86 -4.23 13.72 -5.00
C GLY A 86 -2.78 13.87 -4.50
N LEU A 87 -1.78 14.04 -5.37
CA LEU A 87 -0.41 14.37 -4.92
C LEU A 87 -0.38 15.71 -4.16
N PHE A 88 -1.19 16.67 -4.58
CA PHE A 88 -1.29 17.99 -3.96
C PHE A 88 -2.34 18.06 -2.84
N SER A 89 -3.17 17.03 -2.67
CA SER A 89 -4.23 16.98 -1.65
C SER A 89 -3.72 17.24 -0.22
N ARG A 90 -2.46 16.91 0.10
CA ARG A 90 -1.85 17.19 1.42
C ARG A 90 -1.77 18.67 1.77
N PHE A 91 -1.80 19.56 0.77
CA PHE A 91 -1.70 21.01 0.95
C PHE A 91 -3.06 21.69 1.08
N TYR A 92 -4.16 20.93 1.18
CA TYR A 92 -5.51 21.49 1.25
C TYR A 92 -5.70 22.53 2.37
N THR A 93 -4.93 22.45 3.46
CA THR A 93 -5.01 23.38 4.58
C THR A 93 -4.53 24.79 4.23
N LEU A 94 -3.58 24.90 3.30
CA LEU A 94 -2.99 26.16 2.83
C LEU A 94 -3.91 26.92 1.86
N ASP A 95 -4.93 26.26 1.32
CA ASP A 95 -5.85 26.88 0.38
C ASP A 95 -6.93 27.69 1.12
N GLU A 96 -7.09 28.95 0.74
CA GLU A 96 -8.08 29.87 1.32
C GLU A 96 -9.46 29.69 0.68
N PHE A 97 -9.52 29.18 -0.56
CA PHE A 97 -10.78 29.06 -1.29
C PHE A 97 -11.50 27.75 -0.91
N LEU A 98 -12.73 27.88 -0.40
CA LEU A 98 -13.46 26.77 0.23
C LEU A 98 -13.69 25.57 -0.71
N LEU A 99 -14.01 25.83 -1.98
CA LEU A 99 -14.33 24.76 -2.94
C LEU A 99 -13.10 23.94 -3.31
N THR A 100 -11.98 24.59 -3.64
CA THR A 100 -10.73 23.92 -4.00
C THR A 100 -10.11 23.23 -2.78
N LYS A 101 -10.21 23.85 -1.59
CA LYS A 101 -9.90 23.22 -0.31
C LYS A 101 -10.69 21.93 -0.11
N ALA A 102 -12.01 21.94 -0.33
CA ALA A 102 -12.84 20.74 -0.17
C ALA A 102 -12.47 19.63 -1.18
N MET A 103 -12.26 19.99 -2.45
CA MET A 103 -11.84 19.03 -3.48
C MET A 103 -10.48 18.38 -3.16
N MET A 104 -9.53 19.15 -2.64
CA MET A 104 -8.22 18.63 -2.23
C MET A 104 -8.27 17.87 -0.91
N ALA A 105 -9.10 18.29 0.06
CA ALA A 105 -9.24 17.66 1.36
C ALA A 105 -9.84 16.26 1.27
N LEU A 106 -10.78 16.05 0.34
CA LEU A 106 -11.55 14.80 0.26
C LEU A 106 -10.66 13.57 0.02
N PRO A 107 -9.79 13.52 -1.01
CA PRO A 107 -8.86 12.42 -1.17
C PRO A 107 -7.90 12.24 0.01
N TYR A 108 -7.43 13.34 0.61
CA TYR A 108 -6.53 13.29 1.77
C TYR A 108 -7.20 12.63 2.98
N LYS A 109 -8.42 13.06 3.32
CA LYS A 109 -9.15 12.55 4.48
C LYS A 109 -9.64 11.12 4.29
N LEU A 110 -10.01 10.76 3.07
CA LEU A 110 -10.28 9.35 2.75
C LEU A 110 -9.02 8.50 2.87
N ALA A 111 -7.85 8.98 2.45
CA ALA A 111 -6.60 8.25 2.63
C ALA A 111 -6.26 8.07 4.11
N GLU A 112 -6.39 9.12 4.91
CA GLU A 112 -6.18 9.07 6.36
C GLU A 112 -7.13 8.06 7.01
N PHE A 113 -8.42 8.09 6.65
CA PHE A 113 -9.41 7.13 7.16
C PHE A 113 -9.06 5.68 6.80
N VAL A 114 -8.78 5.39 5.53
CA VAL A 114 -8.54 4.01 5.09
C VAL A 114 -7.21 3.48 5.63
N LEU A 115 -6.14 4.28 5.65
CA LEU A 115 -4.89 3.88 6.29
C LEU A 115 -5.04 3.71 7.80
N GLY A 116 -5.89 4.52 8.44
CA GLY A 116 -6.19 4.41 9.86
C GLY A 116 -6.74 3.04 10.27
N ILE A 117 -7.44 2.33 9.38
CA ILE A 117 -7.91 0.96 9.61
C ILE A 117 -6.74 -0.01 9.87
N PHE A 118 -5.60 0.21 9.19
CA PHE A 118 -4.46 -0.70 9.23
C PHE A 118 -3.33 -0.20 10.15
N PHE A 119 -3.17 1.12 10.30
CA PHE A 119 -1.98 1.72 10.91
C PHE A 119 -2.26 2.63 12.12
N SER A 120 -3.50 2.76 12.58
CA SER A 120 -3.83 3.57 13.76
C SER A 120 -3.09 3.13 15.03
N GLY A 121 -2.75 1.84 15.15
CA GLY A 121 -1.96 1.31 16.26
C GLY A 121 -0.52 1.82 16.33
N ASN A 122 0.01 2.43 15.26
CA ASN A 122 1.37 2.95 15.21
C ASN A 122 1.48 4.39 15.73
N VAL A 123 0.36 5.07 15.97
CA VAL A 123 0.36 6.51 16.27
C VAL A 123 0.92 6.76 17.67
N VAL A 124 1.91 7.65 17.76
CA VAL A 124 2.53 8.04 19.05
C VAL A 124 1.64 9.03 19.80
N LEU A 125 1.64 8.93 21.14
CA LEU A 125 0.94 9.83 22.05
C LEU A 125 1.20 11.32 21.75
N SER A 126 0.15 12.14 21.89
CA SER A 126 0.11 13.54 21.45
C SER A 126 1.26 14.43 21.95
N GLY A 127 1.84 14.16 23.12
CA GLY A 127 2.96 14.93 23.66
C GLY A 127 4.30 14.73 22.93
N ASP A 128 4.50 13.56 22.30
CA ASP A 128 5.73 13.24 21.56
C ASP A 128 5.64 13.66 20.08
N ARG A 129 4.47 14.11 19.60
CA ARG A 129 4.25 14.48 18.19
C ARG A 129 5.11 15.65 17.73
N MET A 130 5.54 16.54 18.61
CA MET A 130 6.29 17.74 18.22
C MET A 130 7.70 17.43 17.66
N TYR A 131 8.26 16.26 17.97
CA TYR A 131 9.64 15.90 17.60
C TYR A 131 9.76 14.88 16.45
N TYR A 132 8.70 14.08 16.19
CA TYR A 132 8.76 12.94 15.26
C TYR A 132 7.78 13.05 14.08
N TYR A 133 6.94 14.07 14.07
CA TYR A 133 5.97 14.27 13.01
C TYR A 133 6.63 15.02 11.85
N TYR A 134 6.62 14.42 10.65
CA TYR A 134 6.80 15.21 9.44
C TYR A 134 5.66 16.22 9.38
N GLN A 135 5.96 17.52 9.49
CA GLN A 135 4.92 18.56 9.45
C GLN A 135 4.11 18.42 8.14
N GLY A 136 2.84 18.07 8.27
CA GLY A 136 1.94 17.77 7.14
C GLY A 136 1.81 16.29 6.74
N GLY A 137 2.36 15.35 7.51
CA GLY A 137 2.16 13.90 7.38
C GLY A 137 0.85 13.41 8.01
N MET A 138 0.50 12.14 7.80
CA MET A 138 -0.61 11.47 8.51
C MET A 138 -0.16 10.88 9.87
N GLY A 139 1.14 10.68 10.08
CA GLY A 139 1.69 10.24 11.37
C GLY A 139 1.52 8.76 11.66
N PHE A 140 1.24 7.94 10.63
CA PHE A 140 1.11 6.49 10.77
C PHE A 140 2.45 5.77 10.84
N PHE A 141 3.54 6.45 10.44
CA PHE A 141 4.88 5.87 10.40
C PHE A 141 5.89 6.76 11.17
N PRO A 142 5.74 6.90 12.50
CA PRO A 142 6.48 7.87 13.32
C PRO A 142 8.01 7.69 13.30
N TYR A 143 8.47 6.46 13.07
CA TYR A 143 9.89 6.14 13.02
C TYR A 143 10.41 5.98 11.59
N HIS A 144 9.62 6.31 10.57
CA HIS A 144 10.05 6.25 9.17
C HIS A 144 9.52 7.45 8.39
N PRO A 145 10.13 8.64 8.54
CA PRO A 145 9.61 9.90 7.98
C PRO A 145 9.39 9.86 6.46
N LEU A 146 10.28 9.20 5.72
CA LEU A 146 10.14 9.04 4.27
C LEU A 146 8.90 8.19 3.90
N LEU A 147 8.62 7.14 4.67
CA LEU A 147 7.47 6.28 4.44
C LEU A 147 6.18 7.01 4.79
N ASP A 148 6.19 7.80 5.88
CA ASP A 148 5.07 8.66 6.24
C ASP A 148 4.78 9.69 5.14
N PHE A 149 5.83 10.33 4.61
CA PHE A 149 5.72 11.23 3.46
C PHE A 149 5.13 10.54 2.23
N LEU A 150 5.62 9.34 1.88
CA LEU A 150 5.13 8.57 0.74
C LEU A 150 3.67 8.15 0.94
N ALA A 151 3.30 7.65 2.11
CA ALA A 151 1.92 7.29 2.44
C ALA A 151 0.99 8.51 2.35
N THR A 152 1.44 9.65 2.86
CA THR A 152 0.71 10.92 2.85
C THR A 152 0.53 11.49 1.44
N THR A 153 1.45 11.20 0.52
CA THR A 153 1.45 11.77 -0.84
C THR A 153 0.79 10.83 -1.85
N VAL A 154 1.16 9.55 -1.83
CA VAL A 154 0.75 8.56 -2.83
C VAL A 154 -0.65 8.01 -2.54
N THR A 155 -1.01 7.80 -1.28
CA THR A 155 -2.33 7.23 -0.94
C THR A 155 -3.49 8.15 -1.36
N PRO A 156 -3.44 9.47 -1.08
CA PRO A 156 -4.45 10.38 -1.63
C PRO A 156 -4.45 10.41 -3.16
N ALA A 157 -3.30 10.27 -3.82
CA ALA A 157 -3.20 10.16 -5.28
C ALA A 157 -3.93 8.93 -5.83
N ILE A 158 -3.72 7.75 -5.22
CA ILE A 158 -4.45 6.51 -5.56
C ILE A 158 -5.96 6.72 -5.41
N ILE A 159 -6.40 7.30 -4.29
CA ILE A 159 -7.83 7.54 -4.01
C ILE A 159 -8.42 8.57 -4.97
N ALA A 160 -7.73 9.69 -5.22
CA ALA A 160 -8.18 10.72 -6.14
C ALA A 160 -8.27 10.19 -7.58
N SER A 161 -7.30 9.40 -8.02
CA SER A 161 -7.37 8.69 -9.31
C SER A 161 -8.56 7.76 -9.38
N PHE A 162 -8.79 6.95 -8.35
CA PHE A 162 -9.95 6.07 -8.27
C PHE A 162 -11.26 6.87 -8.42
N MET A 163 -11.41 7.94 -7.65
CA MET A 163 -12.58 8.82 -7.69
C MET A 163 -12.78 9.46 -9.07
N ALA A 164 -11.72 10.02 -9.65
CA ALA A 164 -11.79 10.68 -10.95
C ALA A 164 -12.15 9.71 -12.08
N VAL A 165 -11.60 8.49 -12.05
CA VAL A 165 -11.98 7.46 -13.03
C VAL A 165 -13.40 6.97 -12.80
N MET A 166 -13.86 6.83 -11.54
CA MET A 166 -15.26 6.49 -11.24
C MET A 166 -16.22 7.55 -11.79
N ILE A 167 -15.93 8.83 -11.59
CA ILE A 167 -16.69 9.94 -12.18
C ILE A 167 -16.68 9.85 -13.72
N GLY A 168 -15.50 9.65 -14.31
CA GLY A 168 -15.34 9.48 -15.75
C GLY A 168 -16.13 8.29 -16.31
N TYR A 169 -16.23 7.20 -15.55
CA TYR A 169 -16.99 6.01 -15.89
C TYR A 169 -18.50 6.28 -15.85
N PHE A 170 -19.00 6.94 -14.81
CA PHE A 170 -20.43 7.29 -14.68
C PHE A 170 -20.89 8.35 -15.69
N LEU A 171 -20.02 9.30 -16.05
CA LEU A 171 -20.30 10.32 -17.07
C LEU A 171 -20.11 9.81 -18.51
N SER A 172 -19.63 8.57 -18.69
CA SER A 172 -19.44 7.99 -20.01
C SER A 172 -20.70 7.31 -20.53
N ASP A 173 -20.87 7.32 -21.86
CA ASP A 173 -22.06 6.80 -22.53
C ASP A 173 -22.29 5.30 -22.21
N LYS A 174 -23.51 4.97 -21.77
CA LYS A 174 -23.93 3.63 -21.28
C LYS A 174 -23.71 2.52 -22.31
N ARG A 175 -23.60 2.88 -23.60
CA ARG A 175 -23.40 1.95 -24.73
C ARG A 175 -21.97 1.39 -24.81
N VAL A 176 -20.97 2.10 -24.27
CA VAL A 176 -19.54 1.73 -24.38
C VAL A 176 -19.04 1.03 -23.10
N PHE A 177 -19.62 1.35 -21.94
CA PHE A 177 -19.22 0.78 -20.66
C PHE A 177 -20.37 -0.02 -20.03
N ARG A 178 -20.38 -1.34 -20.28
CA ARG A 178 -21.32 -2.27 -19.63
C ARG A 178 -21.10 -2.25 -18.12
N ARG A 179 -22.19 -2.14 -17.35
CA ARG A 179 -22.21 -2.23 -15.87
C ARG A 179 -21.43 -3.44 -15.33
N GLN A 180 -21.36 -4.55 -16.06
CA GLN A 180 -20.58 -5.74 -15.70
C GLN A 180 -19.06 -5.49 -15.54
N ASN A 181 -18.50 -4.47 -16.21
CA ASN A 181 -17.07 -4.16 -16.11
C ASN A 181 -16.73 -3.28 -14.90
N ILE A 182 -17.73 -2.72 -14.20
CA ILE A 182 -17.49 -1.92 -12.99
C ILE A 182 -16.93 -2.78 -11.86
N LEU A 183 -17.39 -4.03 -11.75
CA LEU A 183 -16.90 -4.95 -10.72
C LEU A 183 -15.43 -5.27 -10.94
N LYS A 184 -15.03 -5.55 -12.19
CA LYS A 184 -13.62 -5.76 -12.55
C LYS A 184 -12.76 -4.53 -12.23
N PHE A 185 -13.29 -3.35 -12.48
CA PHE A 185 -12.64 -2.08 -12.13
C PHE A 185 -12.44 -1.93 -10.62
N LEU A 186 -13.50 -2.12 -9.83
CA LEU A 186 -13.44 -2.05 -8.36
C LEU A 186 -12.43 -3.06 -7.80
N VAL A 187 -12.47 -4.31 -8.29
CA VAL A 187 -11.52 -5.36 -7.89
C VAL A 187 -10.08 -4.97 -8.25
N THR A 188 -9.85 -4.40 -9.44
CA THR A 188 -8.51 -3.96 -9.85
C THR A 188 -7.97 -2.88 -8.92
N TRP A 189 -8.77 -1.87 -8.59
CA TRP A 189 -8.37 -0.81 -7.66
C TRP A 189 -8.18 -1.31 -6.24
N PHE A 190 -9.02 -2.25 -5.80
CA PHE A 190 -8.85 -2.91 -4.51
C PHE A 190 -7.51 -3.66 -4.44
N ILE A 191 -7.13 -4.39 -5.49
CA ILE A 191 -5.82 -5.05 -5.58
C ILE A 191 -4.68 -4.02 -5.52
N ILE A 192 -4.75 -2.94 -6.30
CA ILE A 192 -3.74 -1.86 -6.28
C ILE A 192 -3.59 -1.30 -4.86
N PHE A 193 -4.71 -1.02 -4.19
CA PHE A 193 -4.73 -0.50 -2.83
C PHE A 193 -4.14 -1.50 -1.81
N LEU A 194 -4.45 -2.79 -1.93
CA LEU A 194 -3.89 -3.83 -1.07
C LEU A 194 -2.39 -4.01 -1.29
N VAL A 195 -1.91 -4.00 -2.53
CA VAL A 195 -0.47 -4.06 -2.84
C VAL A 195 0.26 -2.86 -2.25
N TRP A 196 -0.31 -1.66 -2.39
CA TRP A 196 0.27 -0.45 -1.80
C TRP A 196 0.33 -0.53 -0.28
N THR A 197 -0.79 -0.87 0.37
CA THR A 197 -0.88 -1.03 1.83
C THR A 197 0.07 -2.12 2.35
N GLY A 198 0.16 -3.25 1.64
CA GLY A 198 1.10 -4.33 1.96
C GLY A 198 2.56 -3.89 1.84
N THR A 199 2.88 -3.06 0.84
CA THR A 199 4.23 -2.48 0.68
C THR A 199 4.56 -1.54 1.84
N LEU A 200 3.62 -0.68 2.26
CA LEU A 200 3.79 0.19 3.42
C LEU A 200 4.02 -0.63 4.70
N TYR A 201 3.19 -1.63 4.94
CA TYR A 201 3.29 -2.52 6.11
C TYR A 201 4.63 -3.27 6.15
N GLY A 202 5.02 -3.90 5.03
CA GLY A 202 6.27 -4.65 4.93
C GLY A 202 7.50 -3.75 5.12
N THR A 203 7.53 -2.58 4.47
CA THR A 203 8.64 -1.64 4.59
C THR A 203 8.77 -1.11 6.02
N TYR A 204 7.64 -0.77 6.66
CA TYR A 204 7.66 -0.27 8.02
C TYR A 204 8.12 -1.33 9.03
N ASN A 205 7.61 -2.55 8.93
CA ASN A 205 8.01 -3.63 9.82
C ASN A 205 9.47 -4.04 9.62
N HIS A 206 9.98 -3.99 8.39
CA HIS A 206 11.40 -4.18 8.13
C HIS A 206 12.25 -3.11 8.86
N ALA A 207 11.84 -1.85 8.81
CA ALA A 207 12.51 -0.77 9.53
C ALA A 207 12.40 -0.93 11.07
N LEU A 208 11.24 -1.33 11.59
CA LEU A 208 11.05 -1.63 13.01
C LEU A 208 11.91 -2.81 13.47
N GLY A 209 12.04 -3.86 12.65
CA GLY A 209 12.91 -5.00 12.94
C GLY A 209 14.35 -4.57 13.13
N LYS A 210 14.86 -3.74 12.22
CA LYS A 210 16.22 -3.17 12.35
C LYS A 210 16.39 -2.29 13.58
N ILE A 211 15.40 -1.47 13.91
CA ILE A 211 15.40 -0.66 15.15
C ILE A 211 15.45 -1.58 16.38
N ASN A 212 14.60 -2.60 16.44
CA ASN A 212 14.46 -3.52 17.57
C ASN A 212 15.66 -4.47 17.78
N ASN A 213 16.52 -4.59 16.79
CA ASN A 213 17.75 -5.37 16.85
C ASN A 213 19.01 -4.49 16.80
N LEU A 214 18.86 -3.16 16.72
CA LEU A 214 19.95 -2.21 16.57
C LEU A 214 20.86 -2.49 15.35
N GLU A 215 20.28 -3.03 14.28
CA GLU A 215 21.00 -3.52 13.11
C GLU A 215 21.10 -2.49 11.99
N GLY A 216 22.30 -2.33 11.44
CA GLY A 216 22.52 -1.51 10.25
C GLY A 216 22.37 -0.01 10.51
N ILE A 217 22.90 0.47 11.63
CA ILE A 217 23.00 1.90 11.97
C ILE A 217 23.80 2.62 10.87
N LYS A 218 23.20 3.65 10.27
CA LYS A 218 23.76 4.45 9.17
C LYS A 218 24.28 5.82 9.62
N ALA A 219 23.65 6.40 10.64
CA ALA A 219 24.06 7.68 11.20
C ALA A 219 23.57 7.81 12.65
N LEU A 220 24.29 8.62 13.42
CA LEU A 220 24.04 8.90 14.82
C LEU A 220 24.24 10.39 15.07
N THR A 221 23.22 11.08 15.57
CA THR A 221 23.38 12.45 16.10
C THR A 221 23.27 12.41 17.61
N VAL A 222 24.34 12.80 18.30
CA VAL A 222 24.47 12.71 19.76
C VAL A 222 24.25 14.07 20.38
N TYR A 223 23.47 14.07 21.46
CA TYR A 223 23.22 15.20 22.34
C TYR A 223 23.59 14.81 23.76
N THR A 224 24.19 15.76 24.47
CA THR A 224 24.29 15.77 25.94
C THR A 224 22.90 16.07 26.50
N ALA A 225 22.33 15.19 27.32
CA ALA A 225 21.00 15.39 27.90
C ALA A 225 21.11 15.48 29.43
N GLU A 226 20.82 16.66 29.97
CA GLU A 226 20.74 16.94 31.40
C GLU A 226 19.30 17.29 31.79
N LYS A 227 19.02 17.36 33.10
CA LYS A 227 17.66 17.45 33.66
C LYS A 227 16.73 18.47 32.98
N ASN A 228 17.28 19.58 32.47
CA ASN A 228 16.52 20.65 31.79
C ASN A 228 17.19 21.16 30.49
N SER A 229 18.21 20.49 29.96
CA SER A 229 18.95 20.98 28.80
C SER A 229 19.41 19.84 27.89
N THR A 230 19.37 20.09 26.58
CA THR A 230 19.96 19.22 25.57
C THR A 230 20.91 20.04 24.73
N SER A 231 22.20 19.68 24.73
CA SER A 231 23.21 20.34 23.90
C SER A 231 23.71 19.39 22.83
N TRP A 232 23.76 19.86 21.58
CA TRP A 232 24.32 19.09 20.48
C TRP A 232 25.80 18.83 20.73
N LEU A 233 26.24 17.58 20.50
CA LEU A 233 27.61 17.15 20.76
C LEU A 233 28.33 16.79 19.46
N ILE A 234 27.78 15.85 18.69
CA ILE A 234 28.38 15.43 17.43
C ILE A 234 27.35 14.79 16.51
N ARG A 235 27.61 14.86 15.20
CA ARG A 235 26.94 14.04 14.19
C ARG A 235 27.96 13.09 13.56
N ILE A 236 27.65 11.81 13.58
CA ILE A 236 28.44 10.71 13.03
C ILE A 236 27.63 10.13 11.86
N ASP A 237 28.16 10.26 10.65
CA ASP A 237 27.54 9.75 9.43
C ASP A 237 28.48 8.76 8.71
N GLN A 238 28.12 8.39 7.47
CA GLN A 238 28.87 7.41 6.69
C GLN A 238 30.33 7.82 6.43
N ASP A 239 30.62 9.12 6.34
CA ASP A 239 31.99 9.57 6.15
C ASP A 239 32.77 9.52 7.47
N ALA A 240 32.11 9.81 8.60
CA ALA A 240 32.70 9.65 9.92
C ALA A 240 33.04 8.18 10.24
N PHE A 241 32.32 7.19 9.69
CA PHE A 241 32.64 5.77 9.87
C PHE A 241 33.97 5.33 9.25
N ARG A 242 34.67 6.20 8.50
CA ARG A 242 36.06 5.91 8.09
C ARG A 242 37.03 5.94 9.27
N ASP A 243 36.69 6.65 10.35
CA ASP A 243 37.44 6.66 11.60
C ASP A 243 37.07 5.41 12.42
N GLU A 244 38.09 4.62 12.78
CA GLU A 244 37.93 3.38 13.54
C GLU A 244 37.18 3.63 14.86
N LYS A 245 37.35 4.81 15.46
CA LYS A 245 36.71 5.14 16.74
C LYS A 245 35.19 5.16 16.65
N TYR A 246 34.65 5.69 15.56
CA TYR A 246 33.20 5.79 15.34
C TYR A 246 32.62 4.47 14.87
N THR A 247 33.38 3.67 14.12
CA THR A 247 32.98 2.31 13.76
C THR A 247 32.86 1.42 15.00
N LYS A 248 33.85 1.49 15.89
CA LYS A 248 33.82 0.75 17.16
C LYS A 248 32.70 1.23 18.08
N LEU A 249 32.42 2.54 18.14
CA LEU A 249 31.29 3.09 18.88
C LEU A 249 29.95 2.49 18.40
N VAL A 250 29.73 2.46 17.08
CA VAL A 250 28.50 1.88 16.52
C VAL A 250 28.41 0.38 16.76
N ALA A 251 29.52 -0.35 16.62
CA ALA A 251 29.56 -1.79 16.92
C ALA A 251 29.15 -2.09 18.36
N ILE A 252 29.65 -1.31 19.33
CA ILE A 252 29.25 -1.43 20.74
C ILE A 252 27.74 -1.23 20.92
N ILE A 253 27.16 -0.22 20.27
CA ILE A 253 25.71 0.06 20.36
C ILE A 253 24.91 -1.09 19.73
N SER A 254 25.32 -1.58 18.55
CA SER A 254 24.66 -2.67 17.86
C SER A 254 24.75 -4.02 18.58
N GLU A 255 25.80 -4.24 19.38
CA GLU A 255 26.01 -5.46 20.18
C GLU A 255 25.44 -5.37 21.60
N ALA A 256 24.71 -4.31 21.94
CA ALA A 256 24.16 -4.13 23.29
C ALA A 256 23.18 -5.27 23.63
N GLU A 257 23.24 -5.75 24.88
CA GLU A 257 22.42 -6.89 25.31
C GLU A 257 20.98 -6.45 25.53
N LYS A 258 20.03 -7.12 24.90
CA LYS A 258 18.61 -6.78 25.05
C LYS A 258 18.11 -7.18 26.43
N VAL A 259 17.51 -6.23 27.14
CA VAL A 259 16.92 -6.43 28.47
C VAL A 259 15.41 -6.18 28.45
N THR A 260 14.76 -6.39 29.58
CA THR A 260 13.32 -6.14 29.74
C THR A 260 12.97 -4.71 29.36
N ALA A 261 11.90 -4.56 28.56
CA ALA A 261 11.40 -3.27 28.09
C ALA A 261 11.24 -2.25 29.24
N LYS A 262 11.59 -0.99 28.97
CA LYS A 262 11.52 0.11 29.93
C LYS A 262 10.84 1.32 29.34
N ILE A 263 10.30 2.17 30.22
CA ILE A 263 9.69 3.45 29.83
C ILE A 263 10.80 4.43 29.47
N TYR A 264 10.66 5.11 28.33
CA TYR A 264 11.61 6.15 27.92
C TYR A 264 11.64 7.29 28.96
N PRO A 265 12.83 7.66 29.49
CA PRO A 265 12.92 8.57 30.61
C PRO A 265 12.54 10.01 30.23
N GLN A 266 11.82 10.68 31.14
CA GLN A 266 11.46 12.09 31.02
C GLN A 266 12.60 13.00 31.52
N ALA A 267 13.19 12.66 32.66
CA ALA A 267 14.39 13.30 33.18
C ALA A 267 15.62 12.53 32.68
N LYS A 268 16.52 13.23 32.00
CA LYS A 268 17.68 12.63 31.33
C LYS A 268 18.96 13.10 32.00
N ASN A 269 19.89 12.17 32.23
CA ASN A 269 21.25 12.46 32.66
C ASN A 269 22.21 11.54 31.90
N GLY A 270 22.45 11.86 30.64
CA GLY A 270 23.24 10.99 29.78
C GLY A 270 23.39 11.48 28.36
N TYR A 271 23.35 10.56 27.40
CA TYR A 271 23.35 10.86 25.98
C TYR A 271 21.99 10.58 25.38
N GLU A 272 21.46 11.55 24.64
CA GLU A 272 20.34 11.33 23.75
C GLU A 272 20.85 11.24 22.32
N MET A 273 20.44 10.19 21.63
CA MET A 273 20.98 9.81 20.34
C MET A 273 19.85 9.68 19.33
N LEU A 274 19.86 10.50 18.28
CA LEU A 274 18.99 10.29 17.13
C LEU A 274 19.68 9.35 16.15
N VAL A 275 19.18 8.12 16.05
CA VAL A 275 19.80 7.04 15.28
C VAL A 275 19.02 6.79 14.01
N SER A 276 19.71 6.80 12.87
CA SER A 276 19.16 6.45 11.56
C SER A 276 19.66 5.08 11.11
N PHE A 277 18.76 4.26 10.58
CA PHE A 277 19.01 2.89 10.17
C PHE A 277 18.98 2.73 8.64
N SER A 278 19.77 1.80 8.13
CA SER A 278 19.73 1.35 6.74
C SER A 278 18.35 0.74 6.47
N GLY A 279 17.54 1.36 5.61
CA GLY A 279 16.12 0.99 5.44
C GLY A 279 15.14 2.06 5.90
N GLY A 280 15.62 3.23 6.33
CA GLY A 280 14.81 4.44 6.46
C GLY A 280 14.23 4.71 7.85
N GLY A 281 14.45 3.80 8.80
CA GLY A 281 14.08 3.97 10.20
C GLY A 281 14.89 5.08 10.88
N THR A 282 14.27 5.91 11.71
CA THR A 282 14.95 6.88 12.57
C THR A 282 14.24 6.97 13.92
N ILE A 283 14.99 6.82 15.01
CA ILE A 283 14.43 6.79 16.37
C ILE A 283 15.42 7.35 17.40
N PRO A 284 14.94 8.03 18.45
CA PRO A 284 15.76 8.37 19.61
C PRO A 284 16.10 7.17 20.46
N ILE A 285 17.30 7.21 21.00
CA ILE A 285 17.81 6.29 21.99
C ILE A 285 18.44 7.12 23.11
N TYR A 286 18.03 6.85 24.35
CA TYR A 286 18.67 7.41 25.53
C TYR A 286 19.70 6.41 26.06
N LEU A 287 20.90 6.87 26.41
CA LEU A 287 21.92 6.10 27.10
C LEU A 287 22.27 6.79 28.41
N ASP A 288 22.08 6.07 29.51
CA ASP A 288 22.49 6.49 30.83
C ASP A 288 24.01 6.32 31.01
N ARG A 289 24.70 7.36 31.49
CA ARG A 289 26.17 7.39 31.59
C ARG A 289 26.75 6.55 32.71
N ASP A 290 25.95 6.28 33.73
CA ASP A 290 26.42 5.66 34.96
C ASP A 290 26.07 4.17 34.95
N SER A 291 24.85 3.83 34.53
CA SER A 291 24.34 2.46 34.54
C SER A 291 24.58 1.69 33.23
N GLY A 292 24.87 2.39 32.12
CA GLY A 292 24.95 1.77 30.79
C GLY A 292 23.61 1.32 30.23
N GLU A 293 22.50 1.71 30.88
CA GLU A 293 21.16 1.42 30.40
C GLU A 293 20.84 2.25 29.16
N MET A 294 20.43 1.56 28.11
CA MET A 294 20.07 2.16 26.83
C MET A 294 18.60 1.90 26.53
N ILE A 295 17.80 2.95 26.41
CA ILE A 295 16.35 2.87 26.23
C ILE A 295 15.98 3.53 24.90
N VAL A 296 15.40 2.73 24.00
CA VAL A 296 14.87 3.18 22.71
C VAL A 296 13.49 3.78 22.94
N LYS A 297 13.13 4.83 22.18
CA LYS A 297 11.84 5.52 22.33
C LYS A 297 10.61 4.63 22.17
N ASN A 298 10.73 3.49 21.48
CA ASN A 298 9.66 2.51 21.33
C ASN A 298 9.50 1.58 22.56
N GLY A 299 10.29 1.77 23.62
CA GLY A 299 10.26 1.00 24.86
C GLY A 299 11.24 -0.18 24.91
N SER A 300 11.92 -0.51 23.80
CA SER A 300 12.99 -1.51 23.82
C SER A 300 14.14 -1.02 24.69
N ALA A 301 14.72 -1.90 25.51
CA ALA A 301 15.81 -1.56 26.39
C ALA A 301 16.98 -2.53 26.19
N TYR A 302 18.18 -2.01 26.40
CA TYR A 302 19.44 -2.71 26.24
C TYR A 302 20.40 -2.31 27.35
N LEU A 303 21.41 -3.13 27.60
CA LEU A 303 22.48 -2.88 28.56
C LEU A 303 23.82 -2.89 27.84
N ILE A 304 24.61 -1.85 28.11
CA ILE A 304 26.00 -1.76 27.65
C ILE A 304 26.91 -2.15 28.84
N PRO A 305 27.79 -3.16 28.68
CA PRO A 305 28.73 -3.54 29.73
C PRO A 305 29.63 -2.37 30.16
N PRO A 306 30.06 -2.30 31.44
CA PRO A 306 30.84 -1.17 31.96
C PRO A 306 32.11 -0.85 31.14
N GLU A 307 32.85 -1.88 30.73
CA GLU A 307 34.07 -1.71 29.90
C GLU A 307 33.78 -1.03 28.56
N LYS A 308 32.65 -1.36 27.94
CA LYS A 308 32.19 -0.76 26.68
C LYS A 308 31.62 0.64 26.91
N LEU A 309 31.00 0.89 28.07
CA LEU A 309 30.47 2.19 28.46
C LEU A 309 31.60 3.22 28.68
N GLU A 310 32.70 2.82 29.31
CA GLU A 310 33.89 3.68 29.46
C GLU A 310 34.42 4.16 28.11
N TYR A 311 34.44 3.28 27.10
CA TYR A 311 34.82 3.64 25.74
C TYR A 311 33.87 4.69 25.14
N ILE A 312 32.56 4.51 25.29
CA ILE A 312 31.55 5.48 24.82
C ILE A 312 31.77 6.84 25.51
N ASN A 313 31.94 6.85 26.83
CA ASN A 313 32.19 8.05 27.61
C ASN A 313 33.52 8.72 27.22
N GLY A 314 34.54 7.96 26.84
CA GLY A 314 35.81 8.51 26.33
C GLY A 314 35.65 9.18 24.95
N VAL A 315 34.91 8.55 24.04
CA VAL A 315 34.69 9.06 22.67
C VAL A 315 33.71 10.24 22.65
N LEU A 316 32.64 10.19 23.44
CA LEU A 316 31.57 11.21 23.46
C LEU A 316 31.72 12.24 24.58
N GLY A 317 32.34 11.89 25.70
CA GLY A 317 32.53 12.76 26.86
C GLY A 317 33.83 13.56 26.83
N GLY A 318 34.57 13.52 25.72
CA GLY A 318 35.84 14.23 25.56
C GLY A 318 35.75 15.69 26.04
N LYS A 319 36.50 16.01 27.10
CA LYS A 319 36.83 17.38 27.49
C LYS A 319 37.19 18.16 26.23
N LYS A 320 36.66 19.39 26.11
CA LYS A 320 37.17 20.43 25.19
C LYS A 320 38.69 20.30 25.05
N ASN A 321 39.13 19.72 23.95
CA ASN A 321 40.49 19.82 23.44
C ASN A 321 40.34 20.10 21.95
N ASP A 322 39.78 21.28 21.68
CA ASP A 322 40.31 22.24 20.71
C ASP A 322 40.52 23.55 21.48
#